data_AF-A0A355DY10-F1
#
_entry.id   AF-A0A355DY10-F1
#
_cell.length_a   1.000
_cell.length_b   1.000
_cell.length_c   1.000
_cell.angle_alpha   90.00
_cell.angle_beta   90.00
_cell.angle_gamma   90.00
#
_symmetry.space_group_name_H-M   'P 1'
#
loop_
_entity.id
_entity.type
_entity.pdbx_description
1 polymer ?
#
loop_
_entity_poly.entity_id
_entity_poly.type
_entity_poly.pdbx_seq_one_letter_code
_entity_poly.pdbx_strand_id
1 'polypeptide(L)'
;MALDASTFLITMVKRIGLTDQDKTLLKANAEWGKEIAPEMADHFYAYLGNDPEMNAILNSTEDRIHRLRVTFVEWFYEMFTGMDDWGDAYADRRWRIGVVHVRIGIGPQHVVPAMATVVREVSKRLKTDNKSEALQDALSRICMIDLAFIEQAYVEVSSAAVLKETGWTEGLFKRLITTGASGV
;
A
#
# COMPACT_ATOMS: atom_id res chain seq x y z
N MET A 1 -13.66 16.59 5.23
CA MET A 1 -13.24 16.82 3.81
C MET A 1 -12.60 15.55 3.31
N ALA A 2 -12.83 15.15 2.05
CA ALA A 2 -12.10 14.02 1.47
C ALA A 2 -10.60 14.34 1.50
N LEU A 3 -9.78 13.33 1.80
CA LEU A 3 -8.33 13.44 1.79
C LEU A 3 -7.84 13.94 0.43
N ASP A 4 -6.97 14.96 0.44
CA ASP A 4 -6.19 15.34 -0.72
C ASP A 4 -4.98 14.39 -0.84
N ALA A 5 -4.98 13.53 -1.85
CA ALA A 5 -3.99 12.47 -1.99
C ALA A 5 -2.56 13.03 -2.15
N SER A 6 -2.40 14.10 -2.93
CA SER A 6 -1.12 14.76 -3.16
C SER A 6 -0.53 15.38 -1.89
N THR A 7 -1.34 16.12 -1.13
CA THR A 7 -0.93 16.66 0.17
C THR A 7 -0.54 15.55 1.14
N PHE A 8 -1.27 14.43 1.13
CA PHE A 8 -0.95 13.27 1.95
C PHE A 8 0.38 12.63 1.53
N LEU A 9 0.62 12.44 0.23
CA LEU A 9 1.89 11.94 -0.30
C LEU A 9 3.07 12.82 0.13
N ILE A 10 2.98 14.13 -0.06
CA ILE A 10 4.02 15.09 0.36
C ILE A 10 4.29 14.97 1.86
N THR A 11 3.24 14.83 2.65
CA THR A 11 3.35 14.65 4.11
C THR A 11 4.08 13.34 4.45
N MET A 12 3.74 12.23 3.78
CA MET A 12 4.36 10.92 4.03
C MET A 12 5.81 10.88 3.57
N VAL A 13 6.12 11.43 2.39
CA VAL A 13 7.49 11.60 1.88
C VAL A 13 8.35 12.33 2.90
N LYS A 14 7.85 13.43 3.48
CA LYS A 14 8.56 14.19 4.52
C LYS A 14 8.74 13.39 5.82
N ARG A 15 7.69 12.70 6.30
CA ARG A 15 7.73 11.95 7.57
C ARG A 15 8.64 10.73 7.51
N ILE A 16 8.58 10.00 6.40
CA ILE A 16 9.36 8.77 6.16
C ILE A 16 10.77 9.11 5.65
N GLY A 17 10.95 10.30 5.07
CA GLY A 17 12.24 10.78 4.59
C GLY A 17 12.65 10.12 3.27
N LEU A 18 11.73 10.01 2.30
CA LEU A 18 12.07 9.60 0.93
C LEU A 18 12.74 10.77 0.21
N THR A 19 14.02 10.63 -0.12
CA THR A 19 14.84 11.68 -0.73
C THR A 19 14.85 11.61 -2.26
N ASP A 20 15.31 12.67 -2.91
CA ASP A 20 15.50 12.67 -4.38
C ASP A 20 16.59 11.67 -4.82
N GLN A 21 17.56 11.38 -3.94
CA GLN A 21 18.55 10.33 -4.18
C GLN A 21 17.90 8.94 -4.16
N ASP A 22 16.98 8.68 -3.22
CA ASP A 22 16.21 7.43 -3.18
C ASP A 22 15.39 7.26 -4.46
N LYS A 23 14.67 8.31 -4.87
CA LYS A 23 13.88 8.34 -6.12
C LYS A 23 14.74 8.05 -7.35
N THR A 24 15.92 8.66 -7.42
CA THR A 24 16.89 8.43 -8.51
C THR A 24 17.38 6.99 -8.51
N LEU A 25 17.69 6.44 -7.33
CA LEU A 25 18.16 5.07 -7.18
C LEU A 25 17.08 4.03 -7.55
N LEU A 26 15.83 4.29 -7.15
CA LEU A 26 14.66 3.50 -7.54
C LEU A 26 14.50 3.48 -9.07
N LYS A 27 14.50 4.64 -9.73
CA LYS A 27 14.41 4.74 -11.18
C LYS A 27 15.55 4.02 -11.90
N ALA A 28 16.78 4.17 -11.42
CA ALA A 28 17.94 3.50 -11.99
C ALA A 28 17.86 1.96 -11.90
N ASN A 29 17.03 1.43 -11.01
CA ASN A 29 16.80 0.00 -10.84
C ASN A 29 15.40 -0.45 -11.31
N ALA A 30 14.67 0.37 -12.06
CA ALA A 30 13.31 0.06 -12.48
C ALA A 30 13.21 -1.22 -13.31
N GLU A 31 14.14 -1.47 -14.24
CA GLU A 31 14.15 -2.71 -15.04
C GLU A 31 14.39 -3.95 -14.16
N TRP A 32 15.25 -3.84 -13.15
CA TRP A 32 15.44 -4.92 -12.17
C TRP A 32 14.18 -5.13 -11.32
N GLY A 33 13.55 -4.05 -10.86
CA GLY A 33 12.27 -4.12 -10.14
C GLY A 33 11.18 -4.79 -10.96
N LYS A 34 11.12 -4.48 -12.26
CA LYS A 34 10.19 -5.09 -13.23
C LYS A 34 10.45 -6.58 -13.43
N GLU A 35 11.72 -6.97 -13.52
CA GLU A 35 12.14 -8.37 -13.67
C GLU A 35 11.67 -9.23 -12.50
N ILE A 36 11.82 -8.74 -11.26
CA ILE A 36 11.49 -9.51 -10.05
C ILE A 36 10.00 -9.42 -9.65
N ALA A 37 9.25 -8.49 -10.22
CA ALA A 37 7.86 -8.23 -9.85
C ALA A 37 6.94 -9.47 -9.91
N PRO A 38 7.03 -10.36 -10.94
CA PRO A 38 6.22 -11.58 -10.98
C PRO A 38 6.52 -12.54 -9.82
N GLU A 39 7.79 -12.70 -9.45
CA GLU A 39 8.23 -13.52 -8.31
C GLU A 39 7.69 -12.94 -6.99
N MET A 40 7.69 -11.61 -6.85
CA MET A 40 7.12 -10.96 -5.65
C MET A 40 5.60 -11.13 -5.58
N ALA A 41 4.91 -11.13 -6.72
CA ALA A 41 3.49 -11.46 -6.80
C ALA A 41 3.23 -12.91 -6.36
N ASP A 42 4.07 -13.87 -6.79
CA ASP A 42 3.99 -15.27 -6.35
C ASP A 42 4.06 -15.37 -4.83
N HIS A 43 5.06 -14.75 -4.21
CA HIS A 43 5.20 -14.77 -2.75
C HIS A 43 4.03 -14.10 -2.03
N PHE A 44 3.53 -12.97 -2.55
CA PHE A 44 2.39 -12.26 -2.00
C PHE A 44 1.11 -13.11 -2.01
N TYR A 45 0.75 -13.68 -3.17
CA TYR A 45 -0.48 -14.48 -3.28
C TYR A 45 -0.35 -15.86 -2.63
N ALA A 46 0.84 -16.46 -2.60
CA ALA A 46 1.07 -17.69 -1.85
C ALA A 46 0.90 -17.46 -0.34
N TYR A 47 1.38 -16.32 0.19
CA TYR A 47 1.16 -15.95 1.58
C TYR A 47 -0.33 -15.78 1.90
N LEU A 48 -1.05 -14.98 1.09
CA LEU A 48 -2.49 -14.75 1.29
C LEU A 48 -3.33 -16.02 1.12
N GLY A 49 -2.93 -16.94 0.22
CA GLY A 49 -3.65 -18.20 0.01
C GLY A 49 -3.62 -19.15 1.22
N ASN A 50 -2.70 -18.96 2.16
CA ASN A 50 -2.65 -19.75 3.41
C ASN A 50 -3.67 -19.30 4.45
N ASP A 51 -4.23 -18.10 4.30
CA ASP A 51 -5.28 -17.58 5.17
C ASP A 51 -6.65 -17.92 4.56
N PRO A 52 -7.55 -18.63 5.28
CA PRO A 52 -8.84 -19.05 4.73
C PRO A 52 -9.74 -17.91 4.27
N GLU A 53 -9.74 -16.77 4.97
CA GLU A 53 -10.54 -15.60 4.64
C GLU A 53 -10.03 -14.95 3.34
N MET A 54 -8.72 -14.73 3.25
CA MET A 54 -8.10 -14.17 2.06
C MET A 54 -8.20 -15.13 0.88
N ASN A 55 -8.03 -16.43 1.08
CA ASN A 55 -8.15 -17.43 0.03
C ASN A 55 -9.58 -17.46 -0.57
N ALA A 56 -10.62 -17.30 0.26
CA ALA A 56 -11.99 -17.19 -0.22
C ALA A 56 -12.20 -15.94 -1.09
N ILE A 57 -11.62 -14.80 -0.69
CA ILE A 57 -11.66 -13.56 -1.49
C ILE A 57 -10.91 -13.74 -2.81
N LEU A 58 -9.70 -14.30 -2.78
CA LEU A 58 -8.86 -14.50 -3.96
C LEU A 58 -9.56 -15.36 -5.02
N ASN A 59 -10.30 -16.39 -4.58
CA ASN A 59 -10.99 -17.34 -5.46
C ASN A 59 -12.49 -17.02 -5.68
N SER A 60 -12.96 -15.83 -5.29
CA SER A 60 -14.39 -15.51 -5.36
C SER A 60 -14.95 -15.41 -6.78
N THR A 61 -14.10 -15.20 -7.78
CA THR A 61 -14.48 -15.13 -9.20
C THR A 61 -13.40 -15.77 -10.08
N GLU A 62 -13.82 -16.32 -11.22
CA GLU A 62 -12.92 -16.93 -12.20
C GLU A 62 -11.84 -15.94 -12.66
N ASP A 63 -10.62 -16.44 -12.80
CA ASP A 63 -9.41 -15.70 -13.16
C ASP A 63 -9.06 -14.49 -12.29
N ARG A 64 -9.70 -14.33 -11.12
CA ARG A 64 -9.43 -13.19 -10.23
C ARG A 64 -7.97 -13.13 -9.82
N ILE A 65 -7.38 -14.25 -9.41
CA ILE A 65 -5.97 -14.34 -9.04
C ILE A 65 -5.07 -13.92 -10.20
N HIS A 66 -5.36 -14.35 -11.42
CA HIS A 66 -4.56 -13.99 -12.59
C HIS A 66 -4.58 -12.48 -12.84
N ARG A 67 -5.78 -11.86 -12.83
CA ARG A 67 -5.91 -10.40 -12.97
C ARG A 67 -5.22 -9.64 -11.84
N LEU A 68 -5.36 -10.14 -10.61
CA LEU A 68 -4.73 -9.56 -9.43
C LEU A 68 -3.20 -9.56 -9.54
N ARG A 69 -2.60 -10.67 -10.02
CA ARG A 69 -1.16 -10.75 -10.28
C ARG A 69 -0.68 -9.70 -11.28
N VAL A 70 -1.42 -9.48 -12.37
CA VAL A 70 -1.08 -8.45 -13.36
C VAL A 70 -1.08 -7.06 -12.70
N THR A 71 -2.11 -6.75 -11.91
CA THR A 71 -2.19 -5.45 -11.21
C THR A 71 -1.12 -5.28 -10.14
N PHE A 72 -0.72 -6.36 -9.45
CA PHE A 72 0.36 -6.34 -8.47
C PHE A 72 1.70 -6.04 -9.15
N VAL A 73 1.99 -6.73 -10.26
CA VAL A 73 3.24 -6.52 -11.02
C VAL A 73 3.37 -5.07 -11.46
N GLU A 74 2.28 -4.50 -11.97
CA GLU A 74 2.26 -3.08 -12.33
C GLU A 74 2.46 -2.18 -11.09
N TRP A 75 1.68 -2.38 -10.02
CA TRP A 75 1.83 -1.62 -8.77
C TRP A 75 3.27 -1.64 -8.22
N PHE A 76 3.90 -2.82 -8.21
CA PHE A 76 5.26 -3.00 -7.72
C PHE A 76 6.27 -2.28 -8.62
N TYR A 77 6.12 -2.40 -9.94
CA TYR A 77 6.98 -1.67 -10.90
C TYR A 77 6.87 -0.16 -10.72
N GLU A 78 5.67 0.36 -10.46
CA GLU A 78 5.45 1.78 -10.23
C GLU A 78 6.13 2.32 -8.98
N MET A 79 6.42 1.48 -7.97
CA MET A 79 7.24 1.91 -6.84
C MET A 79 8.64 2.35 -7.27
N PHE A 80 9.15 1.80 -8.38
CA PHE A 80 10.46 2.15 -8.92
C PHE A 80 10.40 3.36 -9.85
N THR A 81 9.34 3.47 -10.65
CA THR A 81 9.24 4.52 -11.67
C THR A 81 8.63 5.81 -11.13
N GLY A 82 7.75 5.71 -10.14
CA GLY A 82 6.95 6.82 -9.62
C GLY A 82 5.86 7.30 -10.58
N MET A 83 5.67 6.70 -11.76
CA MET A 83 4.78 7.04 -12.90
C MET A 83 4.80 8.49 -13.43
N ASP A 84 4.76 9.47 -12.54
CA ASP A 84 4.81 10.90 -12.76
C ASP A 84 5.73 11.57 -11.73
N ASP A 85 6.86 10.92 -11.44
CA ASP A 85 7.85 11.37 -10.45
C ASP A 85 7.32 11.43 -9.01
N TRP A 86 6.45 10.48 -8.63
CA TRP A 86 5.73 10.44 -7.36
C TRP A 86 4.91 11.72 -7.16
N GLY A 87 4.15 12.08 -8.21
CA GLY A 87 3.28 13.24 -8.26
C GLY A 87 1.82 12.90 -7.95
N ASP A 88 0.92 13.71 -8.51
CA ASP A 88 -0.51 13.62 -8.27
C ASP A 88 -1.11 12.30 -8.78
N ALA A 89 -0.66 11.81 -9.95
CA ALA A 89 -1.17 10.55 -10.51
C ALA A 89 -0.72 9.35 -9.67
N TYR A 90 0.51 9.35 -9.15
CA TYR A 90 0.96 8.34 -8.20
C TYR A 90 0.08 8.36 -6.95
N ALA A 91 -0.11 9.54 -6.34
CA ALA A 91 -0.90 9.70 -5.12
C ALA A 91 -2.35 9.22 -5.31
N ASP A 92 -3.01 9.63 -6.38
CA ASP A 92 -4.37 9.23 -6.71
C ASP A 92 -4.48 7.71 -6.91
N ARG A 93 -3.50 7.09 -7.55
CA ARG A 93 -3.48 5.63 -7.74
C ARG A 93 -3.35 4.91 -6.41
N ARG A 94 -2.46 5.36 -5.52
CA ARG A 94 -2.31 4.77 -4.17
C ARG A 94 -3.55 4.95 -3.31
N TRP A 95 -4.19 6.10 -3.39
CA TRP A 95 -5.48 6.33 -2.74
C TRP A 95 -6.57 5.37 -3.24
N ARG A 96 -6.72 5.22 -4.55
CA ARG A 96 -7.69 4.28 -5.14
C ARG A 96 -7.44 2.83 -4.70
N ILE A 97 -6.17 2.42 -4.64
CA ILE A 97 -5.79 1.09 -4.12
C ILE A 97 -6.27 0.92 -2.68
N GLY A 98 -6.01 1.90 -1.80
CA GLY A 98 -6.51 1.89 -0.42
C GLY A 98 -8.03 1.76 -0.34
N VAL A 99 -8.76 2.59 -1.10
CA VAL A 99 -10.24 2.55 -1.14
C VAL A 99 -10.77 1.18 -1.58
N VAL A 100 -10.12 0.52 -2.54
CA VAL A 100 -10.51 -0.83 -2.98
C VAL A 100 -10.36 -1.86 -1.87
N HIS A 101 -9.28 -1.81 -1.07
CA HIS A 101 -9.10 -2.71 0.07
C HIS A 101 -10.23 -2.53 1.10
N VAL A 102 -10.58 -1.29 1.43
CA VAL A 102 -11.71 -0.99 2.34
C VAL A 102 -13.02 -1.55 1.80
N ARG A 103 -13.32 -1.34 0.51
CA ARG A 103 -14.57 -1.80 -0.12
C ARG A 103 -14.72 -3.32 -0.13
N ILE A 104 -13.61 -4.05 -0.25
CA ILE A 104 -13.61 -5.51 -0.24
C ILE A 104 -13.62 -6.05 1.20
N GLY A 105 -13.30 -5.21 2.19
CA GLY A 105 -13.23 -5.60 3.61
C GLY A 105 -11.88 -6.16 4.03
N ILE A 106 -10.80 -5.93 3.27
CA ILE A 106 -9.45 -6.45 3.56
C ILE A 106 -8.73 -5.56 4.59
N GLY A 107 -8.96 -5.83 5.86
CA GLY A 107 -8.44 -5.01 6.95
C GLY A 107 -6.90 -4.90 7.01
N PRO A 108 -6.37 -3.87 7.69
CA PRO A 108 -4.94 -3.68 7.97
C PRO A 108 -4.19 -4.94 8.42
N GLN A 109 -4.84 -5.79 9.22
CA GLN A 109 -4.26 -7.02 9.75
C GLN A 109 -3.85 -8.03 8.67
N HIS A 110 -4.40 -7.95 7.45
CA HIS A 110 -3.98 -8.80 6.32
C HIS A 110 -2.96 -8.08 5.44
N VAL A 111 -3.11 -6.76 5.25
CA VAL A 111 -2.25 -5.96 4.38
C VAL A 111 -0.84 -5.81 4.94
N VAL A 112 -0.71 -5.50 6.23
CA VAL A 112 0.59 -5.25 6.88
C VAL A 112 1.49 -6.49 6.79
N PRO A 113 1.04 -7.71 7.16
CA PRO A 113 1.87 -8.91 7.01
C PRO A 113 2.16 -9.31 5.56
N ALA A 114 1.23 -9.04 4.63
CA ALA A 114 1.45 -9.32 3.21
C ALA A 114 2.53 -8.40 2.62
N MET A 115 2.52 -7.10 2.96
CA MET A 115 3.59 -6.17 2.63
C MET A 115 4.93 -6.61 3.25
N ALA A 116 4.94 -7.00 4.52
CA ALA A 116 6.15 -7.49 5.19
C ALA A 116 6.73 -8.74 4.51
N THR A 117 5.87 -9.63 4.01
CA THR A 117 6.31 -10.78 3.20
C THR A 117 7.02 -10.34 1.94
N VAL A 118 6.46 -9.40 1.17
CA VAL A 118 7.10 -8.86 -0.04
C VAL A 118 8.44 -8.22 0.28
N VAL A 119 8.49 -7.33 1.28
CA VAL A 119 9.75 -6.65 1.69
C VAL A 119 10.83 -7.67 2.08
N ARG A 120 10.47 -8.75 2.78
CA ARG A 120 11.40 -9.82 3.13
C ARG A 120 11.95 -10.55 1.91
N GLU A 121 11.10 -10.93 0.96
CA GLU A 121 11.55 -11.65 -0.24
C GLU A 121 12.36 -10.75 -1.17
N VAL A 122 11.97 -9.48 -1.34
CA VAL A 122 12.78 -8.46 -2.03
C VAL A 122 14.16 -8.33 -1.37
N SER A 123 14.23 -8.30 -0.04
CA SER A 123 15.50 -8.21 0.70
C SER A 123 16.42 -9.41 0.45
N LYS A 124 15.88 -10.61 0.26
CA LYS A 124 16.67 -11.78 -0.16
C LYS A 124 17.17 -11.60 -1.59
N ARG A 125 16.30 -11.16 -2.50
CA ARG A 125 16.65 -10.97 -3.91
C ARG A 125 17.71 -9.90 -4.12
N LEU A 126 17.64 -8.79 -3.40
CA LEU A 126 18.66 -7.74 -3.37
C LEU A 126 20.05 -8.31 -3.01
N LYS A 127 20.13 -9.20 -2.02
CA LYS A 127 21.38 -9.85 -1.62
C LYS A 127 21.91 -10.79 -2.70
N THR A 128 21.05 -11.63 -3.26
CA THR A 128 21.43 -12.56 -4.34
C THR A 128 21.96 -11.81 -5.56
N ASP A 129 21.34 -10.69 -5.91
CA ASP A 129 21.69 -9.90 -7.10
C ASP A 129 22.76 -8.83 -6.82
N ASN A 130 23.37 -8.85 -5.62
CA ASN A 130 24.40 -7.89 -5.17
C ASN A 130 23.99 -6.41 -5.34
N LYS A 131 22.72 -6.10 -5.04
CA LYS A 131 22.20 -4.73 -5.02
C LYS A 131 22.62 -4.00 -3.74
N SER A 132 22.63 -2.67 -3.80
CA SER A 132 23.07 -1.85 -2.68
C SER A 132 22.05 -1.84 -1.52
N GLU A 133 22.55 -1.71 -0.29
CA GLU A 133 21.71 -1.49 0.89
C GLU A 133 20.87 -0.20 0.76
N ALA A 134 21.43 0.84 0.13
CA ALA A 134 20.68 2.06 -0.17
C ALA A 134 19.41 1.81 -1.02
N LEU A 135 19.43 0.84 -1.94
CA LEU A 135 18.23 0.49 -2.72
C LEU A 135 17.20 -0.23 -1.83
N GLN A 136 17.66 -1.07 -0.91
CA GLN A 136 16.80 -1.70 0.09
C GLN A 136 16.08 -0.67 0.96
N ASP A 137 16.82 0.35 1.42
CA ASP A 137 16.28 1.43 2.23
C ASP A 137 15.27 2.27 1.44
N ALA A 138 15.60 2.66 0.21
CA ALA A 138 14.70 3.39 -0.67
C ALA A 138 13.39 2.62 -0.93
N LEU A 139 13.49 1.32 -1.20
CA LEU A 139 12.32 0.44 -1.37
C LEU A 139 11.51 0.32 -0.10
N SER A 140 12.16 0.16 1.06
CA SER A 140 11.47 0.09 2.35
C SER A 140 10.69 1.38 2.62
N ARG A 141 11.27 2.56 2.32
CA ARG A 141 10.59 3.86 2.46
C ARG A 141 9.35 3.96 1.59
N ILE A 142 9.44 3.63 0.30
CA ILE A 142 8.27 3.72 -0.60
C ILE A 142 7.18 2.70 -0.24
N CYS A 143 7.56 1.49 0.19
CA CYS A 143 6.61 0.51 0.71
C CYS A 143 5.84 1.03 1.93
N MET A 144 6.51 1.74 2.85
CA MET A 144 5.84 2.34 4.02
C MET A 144 4.91 3.50 3.63
N ILE A 145 5.26 4.28 2.60
CA ILE A 145 4.36 5.32 2.06
C ILE A 145 3.10 4.67 1.48
N ASP A 146 3.25 3.65 0.66
CA ASP A 146 2.12 2.93 0.05
C ASP A 146 1.22 2.25 1.10
N LEU A 147 1.82 1.68 2.15
CA LEU A 147 1.07 1.12 3.28
C LEU A 147 0.28 2.21 4.02
N ALA A 148 0.87 3.39 4.24
CA ALA A 148 0.18 4.51 4.88
C ALA A 148 -1.05 4.98 4.09
N PHE A 149 -1.04 4.90 2.76
CA PHE A 149 -2.22 5.18 1.94
C PHE A 149 -3.38 4.21 2.21
N ILE A 150 -3.07 2.92 2.38
CA ILE A 150 -4.10 1.91 2.66
C ILE A 150 -4.70 2.14 4.06
N GLU A 151 -3.86 2.36 5.07
CA GLU A 151 -4.30 2.68 6.43
C GLU A 151 -5.16 3.96 6.47
N GLN A 152 -4.71 5.01 5.77
CA GLN A 152 -5.44 6.27 5.73
C GLN A 152 -6.79 6.10 5.01
N ALA A 153 -6.84 5.31 3.94
CA ALA A 153 -8.11 4.99 3.29
C ALA A 153 -9.07 4.28 4.25
N TYR A 154 -8.58 3.37 5.09
CA TYR A 154 -9.38 2.73 6.13
C TYR A 154 -10.00 3.74 7.10
N VAL A 155 -9.21 4.68 7.60
CA VAL A 155 -9.70 5.72 8.51
C VAL A 155 -10.76 6.59 7.83
N GLU A 156 -10.45 7.13 6.66
CA GLU A 156 -11.30 8.10 5.96
C GLU A 156 -12.59 7.48 5.42
N VAL A 157 -12.49 6.35 4.72
CA VAL A 157 -13.64 5.71 4.07
C VAL A 157 -14.59 5.14 5.12
N SER A 158 -14.06 4.51 6.17
CA SER A 158 -14.91 3.96 7.24
C SER A 158 -15.58 5.08 8.04
N SER A 159 -14.86 6.14 8.37
CA SER A 159 -15.45 7.31 9.04
C SER A 159 -16.54 7.95 8.19
N ALA A 160 -16.28 8.17 6.89
CA ALA A 160 -17.27 8.73 5.98
C ALA A 160 -18.51 7.85 5.85
N ALA A 161 -18.35 6.52 5.81
CA ALA A 161 -19.46 5.58 5.80
C ALA A 161 -20.31 5.72 7.07
N VAL A 162 -19.69 5.73 8.26
CA VAL A 162 -20.41 5.88 9.53
C VAL A 162 -21.16 7.21 9.58
N LEU A 163 -20.52 8.33 9.22
CA LEU A 163 -21.16 9.65 9.23
C LEU A 163 -22.38 9.68 8.30
N LYS A 164 -22.26 9.08 7.10
CA LYS A 164 -23.33 9.01 6.12
C LYS A 164 -24.52 8.18 6.62
N GLU A 165 -24.26 7.01 7.18
CA GLU A 165 -25.33 6.09 7.65
C GLU A 165 -26.01 6.58 8.93
N THR A 166 -25.26 7.23 9.83
CA THR A 166 -25.79 7.68 11.15
C THR A 166 -26.32 9.11 11.14
N GLY A 167 -25.93 9.93 10.16
CA GLY A 167 -26.19 11.36 10.15
C GLY A 167 -25.37 12.16 11.19
N TRP A 168 -24.37 11.55 11.82
CA TRP A 168 -23.51 12.25 12.77
C TRP A 168 -22.67 13.33 12.10
N THR A 169 -22.33 14.37 12.86
CA THR A 169 -21.35 15.36 12.42
C THR A 169 -19.94 14.85 12.62
N GLU A 170 -19.02 15.25 11.75
CA GLU A 170 -17.58 14.93 11.87
C GLU A 170 -17.03 15.30 13.25
N GLY A 171 -17.47 16.44 13.81
CA GLY A 171 -17.07 16.90 15.13
C GLY A 171 -17.57 16.01 16.28
N LEU A 172 -18.79 15.47 16.19
CA LEU A 172 -19.29 14.51 17.19
C LEU A 172 -18.50 13.20 17.12
N PHE A 173 -18.30 12.66 15.93
CA PHE A 173 -17.56 11.41 15.72
C PHE A 173 -16.13 11.49 16.28
N LYS A 174 -15.40 12.59 16.01
CA LYS A 174 -14.07 12.81 16.57
C LYS A 174 -14.06 12.82 18.10
N ARG A 175 -15.01 13.50 18.74
CA ARG A 175 -15.12 13.51 20.21
C ARG A 175 -15.42 12.12 20.76
N LEU A 176 -16.29 11.35 20.12
CA LEU A 176 -16.60 9.98 20.54
C LEU A 176 -15.37 9.08 20.49
N ILE A 177 -14.52 9.22 19.46
CA ILE A 177 -13.25 8.48 19.39
C ILE A 177 -12.32 8.92 20.53
N THR A 178 -12.03 10.22 20.67
CA THR A 178 -11.05 10.70 21.66
C THR A 178 -11.49 10.44 23.10
N THR A 179 -12.75 10.73 23.43
CA THR A 179 -13.29 10.54 24.78
C THR A 179 -13.60 9.08 25.07
N GLY A 180 -14.14 8.34 24.09
CA GLY A 180 -14.42 6.91 24.24
C GLY A 180 -13.15 6.08 24.41
N ALA A 181 -12.08 6.40 23.69
CA ALA A 181 -10.79 5.73 23.83
C ALA A 181 -10.10 5.99 25.19
N SER A 182 -10.53 7.01 25.94
CA SER A 182 -10.03 7.24 27.31
C SER A 182 -10.60 6.23 28.33
N GLY A 183 -11.60 5.43 27.93
CA GLY A 183 -12.25 4.42 28.77
C GLY A 183 -12.03 2.97 28.34
N VAL A 184 -11.11 2.71 27.40
CA VAL A 184 -10.71 1.36 26.92
C VAL A 184 -9.34 1.00 27.48
#